data_AF-A0AAV4GC08-F1
#
_entry.id   AF-A0AAV4GC08-F1
#
_cell.length_a   1.000
_cell.length_b   1.000
_cell.length_c   1.000
_cell.angle_alpha   90.00
_cell.angle_beta   90.00
_cell.angle_gamma   90.00
#
_symmetry.space_group_name_H-M   'P 1'
#
loop_
_entity.id
_entity.type
_entity.pdbx_description
1 polymer ?
#
loop_
_entity_poly.entity_id
_entity_poly.type
_entity_poly.pdbx_seq_one_letter_code
_entity_poly.pdbx_strand_id
1 'polypeptide(L)'
;MHDSTESLRLDTYSKVFRYWLFQELFLGGRNRTRLRDLFFKPYLLFENFDEICINLVTGFSDKDRSQEYDSFITEEVTNHLFETQEGPMQGFDLVALNLQRGRDHAIPPYNDYRELCGLHRITRFDDPVLGAAGPVLAQVYDHPDDIELFSGGVSERSAFGGVVGETFNCLITRQMRSLKFGDRYFFTHERGNQGFNNAQLFEIHKYTLSHFMCETTGMAQIQVDAFRKPGYDVDDDNGGSDDDGGGGDDSDDDGDDDDDDNDDDDEDDDDDDDDNDDDDDDDD
;
A
#
# COMPACT_ATOMS: atom_id res chain seq x y z
N MET A 1 -14.15 -3.84 -33.46
CA MET A 1 -13.77 -5.25 -33.23
C MET A 1 -12.35 -5.40 -32.65
N HIS A 2 -11.54 -4.33 -32.56
CA HIS A 2 -10.19 -4.37 -31.97
C HIS A 2 -10.15 -4.35 -30.42
N ASP A 3 -11.25 -3.95 -29.78
CA ASP A 3 -11.31 -3.58 -28.35
C ASP A 3 -11.62 -4.76 -27.40
N SER A 4 -12.42 -5.74 -27.84
CA SER A 4 -12.84 -6.87 -27.00
C SER A 4 -11.70 -7.84 -26.65
N THR A 5 -10.72 -8.00 -27.54
CA THR A 5 -9.53 -8.85 -27.31
C THR A 5 -8.50 -8.20 -26.41
N GLU A 6 -8.42 -6.86 -26.39
CA GLU A 6 -7.55 -6.12 -25.47
C GLU A 6 -8.13 -6.18 -24.04
N SER A 7 -9.45 -5.99 -23.91
CA SER A 7 -10.17 -6.13 -22.64
C SER A 7 -10.07 -7.53 -22.02
N LEU A 8 -10.19 -8.60 -22.82
CA LEU A 8 -10.00 -9.99 -22.34
C LEU A 8 -8.58 -10.28 -21.83
N ARG A 9 -7.56 -9.66 -22.44
CA ARG A 9 -6.16 -9.78 -22.00
C ARG A 9 -5.90 -9.00 -20.71
N LEU A 10 -6.50 -7.82 -20.56
CA LEU A 10 -6.41 -7.01 -19.33
C LEU A 10 -7.17 -7.62 -18.14
N ASP A 11 -8.32 -8.28 -18.37
CA ASP A 11 -9.08 -8.98 -17.31
C ASP A 11 -8.32 -10.20 -16.74
N THR A 12 -7.61 -10.94 -17.59
CA THR A 12 -6.66 -11.98 -17.15
C THR A 12 -5.58 -11.38 -16.24
N TYR A 13 -5.04 -10.23 -16.62
CA TYR A 13 -3.97 -9.57 -15.90
C TYR A 13 -4.40 -9.05 -14.51
N SER A 14 -5.63 -8.53 -14.36
CA SER A 14 -6.17 -8.13 -13.04
C SER A 14 -6.18 -9.28 -12.02
N LYS A 15 -6.39 -10.52 -12.48
CA LYS A 15 -6.33 -11.71 -11.62
C LYS A 15 -4.90 -12.05 -11.21
N VAL A 16 -3.91 -11.80 -12.06
CA VAL A 16 -2.48 -11.97 -11.74
C VAL A 16 -2.00 -10.87 -10.77
N PHE A 17 -2.50 -9.65 -10.92
CA PHE A 17 -2.13 -8.51 -10.08
C PHE A 17 -2.55 -8.64 -8.61
N ARG A 18 -3.64 -9.36 -8.29
CA ARG A 18 -4.10 -9.55 -6.91
C ARG A 18 -3.11 -10.30 -6.01
N TYR A 19 -2.12 -10.98 -6.58
CA TYR A 19 -1.23 -11.86 -5.84
C TYR A 19 0.07 -11.20 -5.34
N TRP A 20 0.16 -9.85 -5.43
CA TRP A 20 1.38 -9.07 -5.25
C TRP A 20 1.64 -8.54 -3.84
N LEU A 21 0.63 -8.50 -2.97
CA LEU A 21 0.68 -7.76 -1.70
C LEU A 21 0.76 -8.68 -0.48
N PHE A 22 1.39 -9.86 -0.60
CA PHE A 22 1.41 -10.84 0.49
C PHE A 22 2.67 -10.74 1.34
N GLN A 23 2.45 -10.56 2.64
CA GLN A 23 3.49 -10.64 3.66
C GLN A 23 3.81 -12.11 4.00
N GLU A 24 5.06 -12.39 4.40
CA GLU A 24 5.51 -13.72 4.86
C GLU A 24 4.73 -14.24 6.09
N LEU A 25 4.23 -13.31 6.90
CA LEU A 25 3.66 -13.59 8.20
C LEU A 25 2.35 -12.84 8.34
N PHE A 26 1.34 -13.52 8.88
CA PHE A 26 0.02 -12.94 9.08
C PHE A 26 -0.43 -13.20 10.53
N LEU A 27 -1.02 -12.17 11.14
CA LEU A 27 -1.41 -12.22 12.55
C LEU A 27 -2.77 -12.90 12.71
N GLY A 28 -2.76 -14.05 13.38
CA GLY A 28 -3.90 -14.61 14.09
C GLY A 28 -3.74 -14.33 15.58
N GLY A 29 -3.81 -13.04 15.95
CA GLY A 29 -3.69 -12.60 17.33
C GLY A 29 -2.29 -12.34 17.86
N ARG A 30 -2.10 -12.47 19.19
CA ARG A 30 -0.76 -12.34 19.84
C ARG A 30 0.30 -13.28 19.26
N ASN A 31 -0.11 -14.32 18.53
CA ASN A 31 0.78 -15.28 17.89
C ASN A 31 0.83 -15.06 16.38
N ARG A 32 2.06 -14.89 15.90
CA ARG A 32 2.39 -14.75 14.48
C ARG A 32 2.36 -16.11 13.78
N THR A 33 1.61 -16.21 12.69
CA THR A 33 1.49 -17.43 11.89
C THR A 33 2.05 -17.19 10.49
N ARG A 34 2.77 -18.17 9.93
CA ARG A 34 3.28 -18.08 8.55
C ARG A 34 2.14 -18.15 7.55
N LEU A 35 2.26 -17.45 6.43
CA LEU A 35 1.20 -17.44 5.41
C LEU A 35 0.89 -18.84 4.88
N ARG A 36 1.90 -19.71 4.69
CA ARG A 36 1.71 -21.11 4.28
C ARG A 36 0.75 -21.88 5.20
N ASP A 37 0.75 -21.52 6.48
CA ASP A 37 -0.04 -22.19 7.51
C ASP A 37 -1.49 -21.69 7.57
N LEU A 38 -1.86 -20.70 6.76
CA LEU A 38 -3.24 -20.19 6.69
C LEU A 38 -4.02 -20.72 5.50
N PHE A 39 -3.35 -21.22 4.47
CA PHE A 39 -4.02 -21.69 3.26
C PHE A 39 -4.99 -22.85 3.56
N PHE A 40 -6.23 -22.70 3.10
CA PHE A 40 -7.31 -23.68 3.25
C PHE A 40 -7.62 -24.11 4.70
N LYS A 41 -7.36 -23.25 5.69
CA LYS A 41 -7.66 -23.50 7.11
C LYS A 41 -8.77 -22.57 7.64
N PRO A 42 -10.05 -22.75 7.22
CA PRO A 42 -11.14 -21.81 7.54
C PRO A 42 -11.48 -21.74 9.04
N TYR A 43 -11.15 -22.76 9.83
CA TYR A 43 -11.41 -22.79 11.27
C TYR A 43 -10.67 -21.66 12.03
N LEU A 44 -9.48 -21.27 11.55
CA LEU A 44 -8.71 -20.17 12.15
C LEU A 44 -9.48 -18.84 12.12
N LEU A 45 -10.29 -18.63 11.07
CA LEU A 45 -11.12 -17.45 10.91
C LEU A 45 -12.31 -17.48 11.89
N PHE A 46 -12.97 -18.62 12.06
CA PHE A 46 -14.14 -18.74 12.94
C PHE A 46 -13.80 -18.52 14.41
N GLU A 47 -12.60 -18.93 14.83
CA GLU A 47 -12.17 -18.80 16.23
C GLU A 47 -11.61 -17.40 16.55
N ASN A 48 -11.07 -16.68 15.57
CA ASN A 48 -10.29 -15.45 15.79
C ASN A 48 -10.70 -14.28 14.87
N PHE A 49 -11.94 -14.25 14.37
CA PHE A 49 -12.38 -13.30 13.33
C PHE A 49 -12.08 -11.84 13.67
N ASP A 50 -12.54 -11.37 14.83
CA ASP A 50 -12.36 -9.98 15.26
C ASP A 50 -10.88 -9.64 15.42
N GLU A 51 -10.09 -10.54 16.02
CA GLU A 51 -8.66 -10.33 16.24
C GLU A 51 -7.87 -10.29 14.92
N ILE A 52 -8.24 -11.12 13.94
CA ILE A 52 -7.67 -11.09 12.60
C ILE A 52 -8.02 -9.77 11.88
N CYS A 53 -9.29 -9.35 11.95
CA CYS A 53 -9.72 -8.10 11.32
C CYS A 53 -9.05 -6.88 11.95
N ILE A 54 -8.94 -6.85 13.28
CA ILE A 54 -8.18 -5.84 14.03
C ILE A 54 -6.75 -5.79 13.52
N ASN A 55 -6.04 -6.91 13.58
CA ASN A 55 -4.61 -6.92 13.27
C ASN A 55 -4.31 -6.60 11.81
N LEU A 56 -5.19 -6.96 10.88
CA LEU A 56 -5.04 -6.63 9.46
C LEU A 56 -5.04 -5.11 9.23
N VAL A 57 -5.74 -4.37 10.07
CA VAL A 57 -6.02 -2.95 9.82
C VAL A 57 -5.23 -2.07 10.76
N THR A 58 -5.23 -2.35 12.06
CA THR A 58 -4.50 -1.53 13.03
C THR A 58 -2.99 -1.70 12.92
N GLY A 59 -2.50 -2.82 12.36
CA GLY A 59 -1.08 -3.03 12.05
C GLY A 59 -0.17 -2.66 13.22
N PHE A 60 -0.44 -3.22 14.42
CA PHE A 60 0.17 -2.81 15.69
C PHE A 60 1.71 -2.90 15.74
N SER A 61 2.35 -3.50 14.74
CA SER A 61 3.81 -3.52 14.56
C SER A 61 4.20 -3.19 13.13
N ASP A 62 5.38 -2.59 12.94
CA ASP A 62 6.00 -2.40 11.61
C ASP A 62 6.13 -3.70 10.78
N LYS A 63 6.06 -4.87 11.43
CA LYS A 63 6.13 -6.17 10.76
C LYS A 63 4.78 -6.68 10.25
N ASP A 64 3.68 -5.97 10.51
CA ASP A 64 2.32 -6.33 10.08
C ASP A 64 1.87 -5.50 8.86
N ARG A 65 2.80 -4.70 8.32
CA ARG A 65 2.64 -3.91 7.10
C ARG A 65 2.57 -4.83 5.89
N SER A 66 1.89 -4.37 4.84
CA SER A 66 2.08 -4.93 3.51
C SER A 66 3.56 -4.80 3.11
N GLN A 67 4.09 -5.78 2.38
CA GLN A 67 5.44 -5.77 1.86
C GLN A 67 5.63 -4.50 1.02
N GLU A 68 6.81 -3.88 1.10
CA GLU A 68 7.16 -2.79 0.21
C GLU A 68 7.12 -3.27 -1.25
N TYR A 69 6.73 -2.38 -2.16
CA TYR A 69 6.79 -2.69 -3.58
C TYR A 69 8.26 -2.74 -4.01
N ASP A 70 8.75 -3.96 -4.15
CA ASP A 70 10.06 -4.26 -4.72
C ASP A 70 9.94 -5.41 -5.74
N SER A 71 11.06 -5.75 -6.38
CA SER A 71 11.10 -6.85 -7.35
C SER A 71 11.09 -8.23 -6.69
N PHE A 72 10.93 -8.32 -5.36
CA PHE A 72 11.03 -9.56 -4.60
C PHE A 72 9.67 -9.96 -4.04
N ILE A 73 9.42 -11.27 -4.03
CA ILE A 73 8.18 -11.83 -3.52
C ILE A 73 8.55 -12.84 -2.43
N THR A 74 7.84 -12.79 -1.30
CA THR A 74 8.09 -13.65 -0.14
C THR A 74 8.16 -15.15 -0.50
N GLU A 75 9.05 -15.87 0.20
CA GLU A 75 9.23 -17.32 0.07
C GLU A 75 7.94 -18.12 0.32
N GLU A 76 7.00 -17.57 1.09
CA GLU A 76 5.74 -18.23 1.41
C GLU A 76 4.85 -18.46 0.18
N VAL A 77 4.98 -17.63 -0.84
CA VAL A 77 4.24 -17.80 -2.10
C VAL A 77 5.14 -18.23 -3.27
N THR A 78 6.46 -18.06 -3.19
CA THR A 78 7.40 -18.53 -4.23
C THR A 78 7.89 -19.97 -4.00
N ASN A 79 7.86 -20.51 -2.79
CA ASN A 79 8.27 -21.90 -2.51
C ASN A 79 7.21 -22.72 -1.76
N HIS A 80 6.24 -22.06 -1.14
CA HIS A 80 5.35 -22.69 -0.18
C HIS A 80 3.86 -22.45 -0.45
N LEU A 81 3.51 -22.04 -1.67
CA LEU A 81 2.12 -21.82 -2.05
C LEU A 81 1.35 -23.14 -1.94
N PHE A 82 0.32 -23.14 -1.08
CA PHE A 82 -0.51 -24.31 -0.78
C PHE A 82 0.27 -25.54 -0.28
N GLU A 83 1.40 -25.32 0.40
CA GLU A 83 2.11 -26.40 1.08
C GLU A 83 1.19 -27.08 2.11
N THR A 84 1.04 -28.40 1.98
CA THR A 84 0.27 -29.21 2.93
C THR A 84 1.21 -30.12 3.70
N GLN A 85 1.09 -30.15 5.03
CA GLN A 85 1.84 -31.09 5.87
C GLN A 85 1.44 -32.56 5.65
N GLU A 86 0.27 -32.80 5.03
CA GLU A 86 -0.26 -34.12 4.71
C GLU A 86 -0.06 -34.47 3.22
N GLY A 87 1.14 -34.88 2.84
CA GLY A 87 1.41 -35.47 1.52
C GLY A 87 2.76 -35.08 0.92
N PRO A 88 3.11 -35.61 -0.27
CA PRO A 88 4.37 -35.31 -0.95
C PRO A 88 4.38 -33.96 -1.69
N MET A 89 3.31 -33.16 -1.57
CA MET A 89 3.22 -31.86 -2.26
C MET A 89 4.13 -30.84 -1.57
N GLN A 90 5.36 -30.75 -2.07
CA GLN A 90 6.26 -29.63 -1.85
C GLN A 90 5.59 -28.40 -2.49
N GLY A 91 5.51 -27.28 -1.77
CA GLY A 91 4.72 -26.11 -2.16
C GLY A 91 5.00 -25.60 -3.58
N PHE A 92 4.05 -24.84 -4.12
CA PHE A 92 4.17 -24.27 -5.46
C PHE A 92 4.86 -22.91 -5.46
N ASP A 93 5.39 -22.53 -6.63
CA ASP A 93 5.91 -21.20 -6.90
C ASP A 93 4.85 -20.38 -7.65
N LEU A 94 4.27 -19.39 -6.97
CA LEU A 94 3.25 -18.51 -7.52
C LEU A 94 3.79 -17.63 -8.67
N VAL A 95 5.05 -17.22 -8.61
CA VAL A 95 5.69 -16.41 -9.64
C VAL A 95 5.90 -17.26 -10.88
N ALA A 96 6.47 -18.45 -10.74
CA ALA A 96 6.61 -19.39 -11.86
C ALA A 96 5.25 -19.73 -12.48
N LEU A 97 4.22 -19.94 -11.65
CA LEU A 97 2.85 -20.17 -12.12
C LEU A 97 2.28 -18.96 -12.88
N ASN A 98 2.53 -17.72 -12.42
CA ASN A 98 2.09 -16.51 -13.11
C ASN A 98 2.80 -16.33 -14.45
N LEU A 99 4.10 -16.60 -14.54
CA LEU A 99 4.84 -16.57 -15.81
C LEU A 99 4.29 -17.62 -16.79
N GLN A 100 4.07 -18.85 -16.33
CA GLN A 100 3.50 -19.89 -17.18
C GLN A 100 2.06 -19.58 -17.60
N ARG A 101 1.24 -18.98 -16.73
CA ARG A 101 -0.11 -18.51 -17.08
C ARG A 101 -0.07 -17.40 -18.12
N GLY A 102 0.89 -16.48 -18.01
CA GLY A 102 1.12 -15.44 -19.03
C GLY A 102 1.42 -16.05 -20.40
N ARG A 103 2.28 -17.08 -20.44
CA ARG A 103 2.62 -17.80 -21.68
C ARG A 103 1.44 -18.61 -22.23
N ASP A 104 0.70 -19.31 -21.38
CA ASP A 104 -0.50 -20.08 -21.74
C ASP A 104 -1.58 -19.17 -22.35
N HIS A 105 -1.76 -17.98 -21.78
CA HIS A 105 -2.69 -16.97 -22.31
C HIS A 105 -2.11 -16.15 -23.48
N ALA A 106 -0.90 -16.46 -23.94
CA ALA A 106 -0.19 -15.77 -25.01
C ALA A 106 -0.16 -14.24 -24.81
N ILE A 107 0.20 -13.82 -23.59
CA ILE A 107 0.34 -12.40 -23.26
C ILE A 107 1.54 -11.83 -24.04
N PRO A 108 1.37 -10.71 -24.76
CA PRO A 108 2.46 -10.03 -25.45
C PRO A 108 3.61 -9.62 -24.51
N PRO A 109 4.82 -9.42 -25.04
CA PRO A 109 5.96 -8.98 -24.24
C PRO A 109 5.74 -7.62 -23.59
N TYR A 110 6.53 -7.36 -22.56
CA TYR A 110 6.50 -6.14 -21.76
C TYR A 110 6.60 -4.86 -22.61
N ASN A 111 7.50 -4.81 -23.59
CA ASN A 111 7.69 -3.64 -24.44
C ASN A 111 6.45 -3.28 -25.29
N ASP A 112 5.62 -4.26 -25.67
CA ASP A 112 4.39 -4.00 -26.41
C ASP A 112 3.38 -3.25 -25.56
N TYR A 113 3.35 -3.53 -24.25
CA TYR A 113 2.51 -2.82 -23.30
C TYR A 113 3.06 -1.44 -22.93
N ARG A 114 4.39 -1.29 -22.88
CA ARG A 114 5.02 0.05 -22.77
C ARG A 114 4.56 0.93 -23.92
N GLU A 115 4.65 0.44 -25.15
CA GLU A 115 4.23 1.16 -26.35
C GLU A 115 2.72 1.44 -26.35
N LEU A 116 1.88 0.47 -25.95
CA LEU A 116 0.44 0.67 -25.79
C LEU A 116 0.10 1.82 -24.81
N CYS A 117 0.94 2.00 -23.79
CA CYS A 117 0.84 3.06 -22.79
C CYS A 117 1.53 4.37 -23.22
N GLY A 118 2.07 4.45 -24.43
CA GLY A 118 2.79 5.63 -24.92
C GLY A 118 4.17 5.83 -24.30
N LEU A 119 4.69 4.81 -23.60
CA LEU A 119 6.03 4.79 -23.01
C LEU A 119 7.05 4.32 -24.07
N HIS A 120 8.31 4.68 -23.89
CA HIS A 120 9.36 4.24 -24.81
C HIS A 120 9.63 2.75 -24.66
N ARG A 121 9.92 2.06 -25.77
CA ARG A 121 10.39 0.67 -25.75
C ARG A 121 11.82 0.62 -25.23
N ILE A 122 12.10 -0.35 -24.37
CA ILE A 122 13.45 -0.60 -23.86
C ILE A 122 14.21 -1.41 -24.89
N THR A 123 15.39 -0.94 -25.29
CA THR A 123 16.21 -1.58 -26.33
C THR A 123 17.46 -2.26 -25.78
N ARG A 124 17.73 -2.09 -24.48
CA ARG A 124 18.93 -2.58 -23.80
C ARG A 124 18.65 -2.77 -22.32
N PHE A 125 19.31 -3.75 -21.71
CA PHE A 125 19.07 -4.12 -20.31
C PHE A 125 19.56 -3.08 -19.30
N ASP A 126 20.45 -2.17 -19.70
CA ASP A 126 20.94 -1.04 -18.88
C ASP A 126 20.02 0.20 -18.95
N ASP A 127 18.83 0.08 -19.54
CA ASP A 127 17.84 1.16 -19.53
C ASP A 127 17.44 1.54 -18.10
N PRO A 128 17.43 2.84 -17.74
CA PRO A 128 17.11 3.30 -16.38
C PRO A 128 15.78 2.79 -15.83
N VAL A 129 14.81 2.47 -16.70
CA VAL A 129 13.50 1.92 -16.29
C VAL A 129 13.65 0.59 -15.54
N LEU A 130 14.58 -0.27 -15.96
CA LEU A 130 14.82 -1.57 -15.34
C LEU A 130 15.70 -1.47 -14.08
N GLY A 131 16.43 -0.36 -13.92
CA GLY A 131 17.28 -0.10 -12.76
C GLY A 131 18.17 -1.31 -12.40
N ALA A 132 18.07 -1.77 -11.14
CA ALA A 132 18.85 -2.89 -10.64
C ALA A 132 18.44 -4.26 -11.22
N ALA A 133 17.22 -4.39 -11.77
CA ALA A 133 16.75 -5.64 -12.36
C ALA A 133 17.37 -5.90 -13.74
N GLY A 134 17.81 -4.85 -14.45
CA GLY A 134 18.40 -4.96 -15.79
C GLY A 134 19.47 -6.04 -15.94
N PRO A 135 20.56 -6.01 -15.13
CA PRO A 135 21.61 -7.04 -15.16
C PRO A 135 21.15 -8.46 -14.79
N VAL A 136 20.07 -8.59 -14.01
CA VAL A 136 19.49 -9.90 -13.65
C VAL A 136 18.67 -10.45 -14.81
N LEU A 137 17.82 -9.60 -15.41
CA LEU A 137 17.04 -9.94 -16.59
C LEU A 137 17.93 -10.33 -17.78
N ALA A 138 19.07 -9.65 -17.96
CA ALA A 138 20.05 -9.95 -18.99
C ALA A 138 20.68 -11.36 -18.89
N GLN A 139 20.57 -12.03 -17.73
CA GLN A 139 21.08 -13.40 -17.56
C GLN A 139 20.08 -14.45 -18.06
N VAL A 140 18.82 -14.09 -18.24
CA VAL A 140 17.72 -15.03 -18.54
C VAL A 140 16.97 -14.73 -19.83
N TYR A 141 17.01 -13.48 -20.33
CA TYR A 141 16.45 -13.09 -21.62
C TYR A 141 17.55 -12.73 -22.61
N ASP A 142 17.40 -13.15 -23.86
CA ASP A 142 18.34 -12.81 -24.94
C ASP A 142 18.20 -11.35 -25.38
N HIS A 143 16.97 -10.81 -25.37
CA HIS A 143 16.66 -9.43 -25.73
C HIS A 143 15.59 -8.81 -24.81
N PRO A 144 15.60 -7.48 -24.56
CA PRO A 144 14.55 -6.82 -23.76
C PRO A 144 13.13 -6.96 -24.33
N ASP A 145 12.99 -7.21 -25.63
CA ASP A 145 11.69 -7.53 -26.25
C ASP A 145 11.15 -8.92 -25.87
N ASP A 146 11.96 -9.78 -25.25
CA ASP A 146 11.53 -11.11 -24.79
C ASP A 146 11.04 -11.10 -23.33
N ILE A 147 11.20 -9.98 -22.62
CA ILE A 147 10.79 -9.85 -21.22
C ILE A 147 9.26 -9.99 -21.14
N GLU A 148 8.76 -10.95 -20.35
CA GLU A 148 7.32 -11.05 -20.12
C GLU A 148 6.79 -9.83 -19.36
N LEU A 149 5.54 -9.46 -19.64
CA LEU A 149 4.87 -8.34 -19.00
C LEU A 149 5.00 -8.35 -17.46
N PHE A 150 4.86 -9.53 -16.85
CA PHE A 150 5.00 -9.68 -15.39
C PHE A 150 6.41 -9.29 -14.95
N SER A 151 7.46 -9.97 -15.43
CA SER A 151 8.85 -9.69 -15.06
C SER A 151 9.27 -8.25 -15.32
N GLY A 152 8.82 -7.66 -16.44
CA GLY A 152 9.16 -6.28 -16.79
C GLY A 152 8.45 -5.25 -15.93
N GLY A 153 7.12 -5.34 -15.79
CA GLY A 153 6.35 -4.31 -15.10
C GLY A 153 6.63 -4.23 -13.60
N VAL A 154 7.15 -5.30 -13.00
CA VAL A 154 7.46 -5.41 -11.56
C VAL A 154 8.88 -4.98 -11.24
N SER A 155 9.70 -4.97 -12.27
CA SER A 155 11.06 -4.43 -12.23
C SER A 155 11.06 -2.91 -12.36
N GLU A 156 9.94 -2.30 -12.76
CA GLU A 156 9.79 -0.85 -12.76
C GLU A 156 9.72 -0.31 -11.35
N ARG A 157 10.40 0.81 -11.09
CA ARG A 157 10.23 1.59 -9.86
C ARG A 157 8.81 2.14 -9.76
N SER A 158 8.29 2.25 -8.54
CA SER A 158 7.00 2.89 -8.29
C SER A 158 6.92 4.29 -8.90
N ALA A 159 5.79 4.60 -9.54
CA ALA A 159 5.46 5.95 -9.93
C ALA A 159 5.25 6.82 -8.67
N PHE A 160 5.48 8.13 -8.78
CA PHE A 160 5.31 9.07 -7.67
C PHE A 160 3.92 8.97 -7.04
N GLY A 161 3.86 8.77 -5.72
CA GLY A 161 2.60 8.58 -4.97
C GLY A 161 1.88 7.26 -5.24
N GLY A 162 2.49 6.32 -5.97
CA GLY A 162 1.93 5.02 -6.32
C GLY A 162 2.72 3.83 -5.76
N VAL A 163 2.15 2.64 -5.90
CA VAL A 163 2.73 1.36 -5.45
C VAL A 163 3.06 0.41 -6.61
N VAL A 164 3.12 0.96 -7.84
CA VAL A 164 3.45 0.24 -9.07
C VAL A 164 4.17 1.16 -10.04
N GLY A 165 4.93 0.58 -10.97
CA GLY A 165 5.54 1.32 -12.07
C GLY A 165 4.55 1.88 -13.09
N GLU A 166 5.03 2.74 -13.99
CA GLU A 166 4.26 3.44 -15.01
C GLU A 166 3.44 2.51 -15.92
N THR A 167 4.01 1.38 -16.35
CA THR A 167 3.32 0.44 -17.24
C THR A 167 2.12 -0.17 -16.52
N PHE A 168 2.33 -0.70 -15.32
CA PHE A 168 1.23 -1.29 -14.55
C PHE A 168 0.22 -0.23 -14.11
N ASN A 169 0.66 0.97 -13.73
CA ASN A 169 -0.23 2.09 -13.44
C ASN A 169 -1.16 2.38 -14.64
N CYS A 170 -0.60 2.48 -15.86
CA CYS A 170 -1.38 2.66 -17.08
C CYS A 170 -2.38 1.52 -17.31
N LEU A 171 -1.95 0.26 -17.23
CA LEU A 171 -2.82 -0.89 -17.49
C LEU A 171 -3.95 -1.00 -16.45
N ILE A 172 -3.64 -0.82 -15.17
CA ILE A 172 -4.62 -0.81 -14.07
C ILE A 172 -5.60 0.33 -14.25
N THR A 173 -5.11 1.54 -14.56
CA THR A 173 -5.95 2.72 -14.79
C THR A 173 -6.91 2.49 -15.96
N ARG A 174 -6.43 1.95 -17.08
CA ARG A 174 -7.28 1.61 -18.24
C ARG A 174 -8.35 0.58 -17.87
N GLN A 175 -7.99 -0.46 -17.12
CA GLN A 175 -8.93 -1.49 -16.68
C GLN A 175 -9.98 -0.92 -15.71
N MET A 176 -9.57 -0.19 -14.67
CA MET A 176 -10.46 0.42 -13.69
C MET A 176 -11.38 1.46 -14.33
N ARG A 177 -10.87 2.27 -15.26
CA ARG A 177 -11.68 3.21 -16.04
C ARG A 177 -12.74 2.49 -16.86
N SER A 178 -12.37 1.40 -17.53
CA SER A 178 -13.30 0.59 -18.33
C SER A 178 -14.37 -0.07 -17.47
N LEU A 179 -14.00 -0.59 -16.28
CA LEU A 179 -14.96 -1.13 -15.32
C LEU A 179 -15.93 -0.06 -14.82
N LYS A 180 -15.41 1.11 -14.43
CA LYS A 180 -16.24 2.22 -13.95
C LYS A 180 -17.23 2.69 -15.01
N PHE A 181 -16.75 3.10 -16.18
CA PHE A 181 -17.60 3.73 -17.21
C PHE A 181 -18.34 2.73 -18.11
N GLY A 182 -17.92 1.47 -18.13
CA GLY A 182 -18.59 0.38 -18.84
C GLY A 182 -19.74 -0.25 -18.06
N ASP A 183 -19.77 -0.07 -16.73
CA ASP A 183 -20.84 -0.58 -15.88
C ASP A 183 -22.01 0.40 -15.79
N ARG A 184 -23.14 -0.02 -16.37
CA ARG A 184 -24.41 0.72 -16.35
C ARG A 184 -24.96 0.94 -14.93
N TYR A 185 -24.56 0.12 -13.96
CA TYR A 185 -25.00 0.17 -12.57
C TYR A 185 -23.95 0.77 -11.63
N PHE A 186 -22.83 1.26 -12.14
CA PHE A 186 -21.80 1.83 -11.29
C PHE A 186 -22.37 3.05 -10.55
N PHE A 187 -22.23 3.04 -9.22
CA PHE A 187 -23.08 3.81 -8.30
C PHE A 187 -23.11 5.32 -8.54
N THR A 188 -22.04 5.92 -9.10
CA THR A 188 -21.97 7.36 -9.40
C THR A 188 -22.65 7.76 -10.71
N HIS A 189 -23.26 6.83 -11.46
CA HIS A 189 -23.91 7.18 -12.72
C HIS A 189 -25.28 7.81 -12.48
N GLU A 190 -25.43 9.04 -12.94
CA GLU A 190 -26.68 9.81 -12.86
C GLU A 190 -27.67 9.48 -13.99
N ARG A 191 -27.34 8.53 -14.88
CA ARG A 191 -28.11 8.29 -16.11
C ARG A 191 -29.38 7.46 -15.85
N GLY A 192 -30.53 8.14 -15.87
CA GLY A 192 -31.86 7.51 -15.89
C GLY A 192 -32.32 7.00 -14.51
N ASN A 193 -33.30 6.10 -14.49
CA ASN A 193 -33.94 5.62 -13.25
C ASN A 193 -33.12 4.58 -12.47
N GLN A 194 -31.83 4.42 -12.76
CA GLN A 194 -31.01 3.31 -12.22
C GLN A 194 -29.89 3.77 -11.28
N GLY A 195 -29.68 5.07 -11.16
CA GLY A 195 -28.72 5.67 -10.25
C GLY A 195 -29.32 6.05 -8.90
N PHE A 196 -28.43 6.26 -7.92
CA PHE A 196 -28.79 6.86 -6.65
C PHE A 196 -29.09 8.35 -6.83
N ASN A 197 -29.96 8.90 -5.98
CA ASN A 197 -30.15 10.35 -5.91
C ASN A 197 -29.00 11.03 -5.15
N ASN A 198 -28.89 12.35 -5.23
CA ASN A 198 -27.78 13.10 -4.61
C ASN A 198 -27.68 12.89 -3.09
N ALA A 199 -28.80 12.76 -2.38
CA ALA A 199 -28.79 12.50 -0.94
C ALA A 199 -28.24 11.09 -0.62
N GLN A 200 -28.61 10.10 -1.43
CA GLN A 200 -28.06 8.74 -1.30
C GLN A 200 -26.58 8.68 -1.65
N LEU A 201 -26.14 9.36 -2.73
CA LEU A 201 -24.73 9.46 -3.09
C LEU A 201 -23.91 10.12 -1.98
N PHE A 202 -24.45 11.19 -1.38
CA PHE A 202 -23.82 11.86 -0.26
C PHE A 202 -23.60 10.91 0.93
N GLU A 203 -24.55 10.04 1.26
CA GLU A 203 -24.35 9.03 2.31
C GLU A 203 -23.36 7.95 1.90
N ILE A 204 -23.41 7.46 0.65
CA ILE A 204 -22.46 6.45 0.15
C ILE A 204 -21.02 6.97 0.23
N HIS A 205 -20.79 8.24 -0.10
CA HIS A 205 -19.46 8.84 -0.07
C HIS A 205 -18.86 8.98 1.35
N LYS A 206 -19.67 8.92 2.41
CA LYS A 206 -19.16 8.91 3.79
C LYS A 206 -18.70 7.52 4.23
N TYR A 207 -19.13 6.46 3.56
CA TYR A 207 -18.86 5.10 4.00
C TYR A 207 -17.42 4.70 3.67
N THR A 208 -16.63 4.36 4.70
CA THR A 208 -15.23 3.94 4.58
C THR A 208 -15.05 2.49 4.99
N LEU A 209 -13.89 1.89 4.63
CA LEU A 209 -13.55 0.55 5.10
C LEU A 209 -13.45 0.49 6.64
N SER A 210 -12.92 1.55 7.27
CA SER A 210 -12.88 1.68 8.73
C SER A 210 -14.28 1.72 9.35
N HIS A 211 -15.23 2.44 8.74
CA HIS A 211 -16.63 2.46 9.18
C HIS A 211 -17.23 1.05 9.13
N PHE A 212 -17.08 0.35 7.99
CA PHE A 212 -17.56 -1.02 7.82
C PHE A 212 -17.03 -1.97 8.91
N MET A 213 -15.75 -1.83 9.23
CA MET A 213 -15.08 -2.63 10.26
C MET A 213 -15.63 -2.36 11.66
N CYS A 214 -15.91 -1.10 12.02
CA CYS A 214 -16.57 -0.77 13.28
C CYS A 214 -18.00 -1.35 13.38
N GLU A 215 -18.75 -1.41 12.28
CA GLU A 215 -20.12 -1.95 12.30
C GLU A 215 -20.18 -3.48 12.38
N THR A 216 -19.14 -4.17 11.90
CA THR A 216 -19.16 -5.62 11.70
C THR A 216 -18.29 -6.43 12.65
N THR A 217 -17.51 -5.76 13.51
CA THR A 217 -16.58 -6.40 14.46
C THR A 217 -16.70 -5.81 15.86
N GLY A 218 -16.10 -6.45 16.86
CA GLY A 218 -15.98 -5.93 18.24
C GLY A 218 -14.98 -4.78 18.44
N MET A 219 -14.53 -4.10 17.38
CA MET A 219 -13.51 -3.06 17.45
C MET A 219 -13.96 -1.79 18.19
N ALA A 220 -13.21 -1.38 19.20
CA ALA A 220 -13.46 -0.13 19.93
C ALA A 220 -12.88 1.11 19.22
N GLN A 221 -11.74 0.96 18.54
CA GLN A 221 -11.01 2.05 17.88
C GLN A 221 -10.30 1.53 16.62
N ILE A 222 -10.23 2.39 15.59
CA ILE A 222 -9.59 2.13 14.29
C ILE A 222 -9.11 3.46 13.71
N GLN A 223 -8.10 3.45 12.84
CA GLN A 223 -7.70 4.65 12.11
C GLN A 223 -8.75 5.08 11.06
N VAL A 224 -8.76 6.36 10.69
CA VAL A 224 -9.74 6.92 9.74
C VAL A 224 -9.62 6.28 8.35
N ASP A 225 -8.39 6.16 7.85
CA ASP A 225 -8.09 5.49 6.58
C ASP A 225 -7.43 4.13 6.83
N ALA A 226 -8.21 3.05 6.70
CA ALA A 226 -7.75 1.67 6.86
C ALA A 226 -6.63 1.26 5.88
N PHE A 227 -6.36 2.03 4.83
CA PHE A 227 -5.25 1.77 3.90
C PHE A 227 -3.94 2.48 4.30
N ARG A 228 -3.99 3.36 5.30
CA ARG A 228 -2.82 4.08 5.82
C ARG A 228 -2.47 3.61 7.23
N LYS A 229 -1.22 3.86 7.61
CA LYS A 229 -0.77 3.66 8.97
C LYS A 229 -1.48 4.63 9.92
N PRO A 230 -1.80 4.21 11.16
CA PRO A 230 -2.17 5.14 12.22
C PRO A 230 -1.08 6.22 12.40
N GLY A 231 -1.48 7.49 12.49
CA GLY A 231 -0.56 8.63 12.66
C GLY A 231 0.07 9.18 11.37
N TYR A 232 -0.31 8.70 10.20
CA TYR A 232 0.10 9.27 8.91
C TYR A 232 -0.93 10.32 8.45
N ASP A 233 -0.78 11.56 8.93
CA ASP A 233 -1.63 12.69 8.53
C ASP A 233 -1.23 13.22 7.13
N VAL A 234 -2.19 13.80 6.41
CA VAL A 234 -2.08 14.21 5.00
C VAL A 234 -1.25 15.50 4.82
N ASP A 235 -0.77 16.11 5.89
CA ASP A 235 -0.16 17.44 5.87
C ASP A 235 1.37 17.45 5.61
N ASP A 236 2.04 16.29 5.56
CA ASP A 236 3.51 16.19 5.36
C ASP A 236 3.95 16.18 3.88
N ASP A 237 3.04 16.38 2.92
CA ASP A 237 3.36 16.44 1.47
C ASP A 237 3.92 17.81 1.03
N ASN A 238 4.55 18.58 1.92
CA ASN A 238 5.24 19.82 1.55
C ASN A 238 6.75 19.76 1.80
N GLY A 239 7.43 19.04 0.91
CA GLY A 239 8.80 19.36 0.47
C GLY A 239 9.89 19.38 1.54
N GLY A 240 10.44 18.21 1.86
CA GLY A 240 11.74 18.08 2.52
C GLY A 240 12.58 17.03 1.78
N SER A 241 13.66 17.46 1.16
CA SER A 241 14.67 16.59 0.56
C SER A 241 15.33 15.78 1.67
N ASP A 242 15.22 14.45 1.62
CA ASP A 242 16.04 13.57 2.47
C ASP A 242 17.48 13.58 1.94
N ASP A 243 18.30 14.49 2.49
CA ASP A 243 19.76 14.40 2.41
C ASP A 243 20.23 13.35 3.45
N ASP A 244 20.54 12.16 2.96
CA ASP A 244 21.37 11.17 3.64
C ASP A 244 22.76 11.76 3.91
N GLY A 245 23.03 12.08 5.17
CA GLY A 245 24.33 12.56 5.64
C GLY A 245 24.70 11.96 6.99
N GLY A 246 25.33 10.79 6.98
CA GLY A 246 25.85 10.15 8.17
C GLY A 246 27.11 10.83 8.75
N GLY A 247 27.33 10.62 10.05
CA GLY A 247 28.65 10.61 10.67
C GLY A 247 28.77 11.41 11.97
N GLY A 248 29.18 10.72 13.05
CA GLY A 248 30.00 11.31 14.10
C GLY A 248 29.52 11.08 15.53
N ASP A 249 30.10 10.05 16.16
CA ASP A 249 30.50 9.92 17.57
C ASP A 249 30.27 11.12 18.51
N ASP A 250 29.73 10.89 19.72
CA ASP A 250 30.55 10.68 20.91
C ASP A 250 29.69 10.36 22.16
N SER A 251 30.36 9.63 23.05
CA SER A 251 29.98 8.93 24.28
C SER A 251 29.35 9.73 25.43
N ASP A 252 28.50 9.01 26.19
CA ASP A 252 28.42 8.90 27.65
C ASP A 252 28.70 10.14 28.53
N ASP A 253 27.71 10.57 29.33
CA ASP A 253 27.85 10.58 30.80
C ASP A 253 26.47 10.79 31.49
N ASP A 254 26.06 9.80 32.28
CA ASP A 254 24.98 9.88 33.27
C ASP A 254 25.63 10.04 34.66
N GLY A 255 25.05 10.90 35.50
CA GLY A 255 25.01 10.63 36.95
C GLY A 255 25.61 11.68 37.89
N ASP A 256 24.69 12.34 38.60
CA ASP A 256 24.63 12.53 40.06
C ASP A 256 25.78 13.21 40.83
N ASP A 257 25.44 14.28 41.56
CA ASP A 257 25.40 14.29 43.05
C ASP A 257 25.25 15.73 43.61
N ASP A 258 24.15 15.91 44.35
CA ASP A 258 24.00 16.47 45.71
C ASP A 258 24.65 17.81 46.19
N ASP A 259 23.74 18.57 46.83
CA ASP A 259 23.82 19.28 48.12
C ASP A 259 24.28 20.75 48.27
N ASP A 260 23.39 21.43 49.01
CA ASP A 260 23.56 22.43 50.06
C ASP A 260 23.62 23.95 49.77
N ASP A 261 22.52 24.56 50.25
CA ASP A 261 22.42 25.67 51.21
C ASP A 261 22.48 27.14 50.79
N ASN A 262 21.47 27.84 51.35
CA ASN A 262 21.44 29.24 51.83
C ASN A 262 21.44 30.35 50.76
N ASP A 263 20.72 31.47 50.90
CA ASP A 263 20.12 32.15 52.05
C ASP A 263 18.95 33.06 51.57
N ASP A 264 18.03 33.33 52.49
CA ASP A 264 17.01 34.39 52.43
C ASP A 264 17.64 35.79 52.26
N ASP A 265 16.97 36.70 51.55
CA ASP A 265 17.01 38.14 51.85
C ASP A 265 15.77 38.85 51.28
N ASP A 266 15.26 39.75 52.12
CA ASP A 266 13.97 40.42 52.17
C ASP A 266 13.81 41.64 51.20
N GLU A 267 12.60 42.22 51.27
CA GLU A 267 12.22 43.64 51.11
C GLU A 267 11.55 44.06 49.78
N ASP A 268 10.23 44.22 49.88
CA ASP A 268 9.44 45.45 49.70
C ASP A 268 9.83 46.43 48.57
N ASP A 269 8.85 46.78 47.73
CA ASP A 269 8.39 48.17 47.60
C ASP A 269 7.12 48.28 46.73
N ASP A 270 6.30 49.22 47.17
CA ASP A 270 4.98 49.63 46.73
C ASP A 270 4.94 50.21 45.30
N ASP A 271 3.75 50.22 44.68
CA ASP A 271 3.03 51.47 44.37
C ASP A 271 1.87 51.23 43.36
N ASP A 272 0.70 51.59 43.88
CA ASP A 272 -0.52 52.10 43.28
C ASP A 272 -0.44 52.67 41.83
N ASP A 273 -1.49 52.44 41.04
CA ASP A 273 -2.44 53.51 40.64
C ASP A 273 -3.34 53.06 39.46
N ASP A 274 -4.63 53.00 39.79
CA ASP A 274 -5.73 53.71 39.14
C ASP A 274 -6.04 53.56 37.63
N ASP A 275 -7.25 53.01 37.44
CA ASP A 275 -8.40 53.64 36.77
C ASP A 275 -8.48 53.76 35.24
N ASN A 276 -9.64 53.24 34.78
CA ASN A 276 -10.57 53.85 33.83
C ASN A 276 -10.12 53.93 32.35
N ASP A 277 -10.98 53.88 31.35
CA ASP A 277 -12.42 53.66 31.21
C ASP A 277 -12.60 53.42 29.70
N ASP A 278 -13.62 52.62 29.37
CA ASP A 278 -14.62 52.82 28.31
C ASP A 278 -14.27 53.26 26.87
N ASP A 279 -15.27 52.93 26.04
CA ASP A 279 -15.63 53.45 24.72
C ASP A 279 -15.17 52.63 23.50
N ASP A 280 -16.10 51.77 23.07
CA ASP A 280 -16.90 51.96 21.85
C ASP A 280 -16.17 52.57 20.63
N ASP A 281 -16.18 51.85 19.51
CA ASP A 281 -17.00 52.28 18.37
C ASP A 281 -16.91 51.31 17.18
N ASP A 282 -18.05 51.26 16.50
CA ASP A 282 -18.37 50.65 15.22
C ASP A 282 -17.39 50.99 14.08
N ASP A 283 -17.25 50.08 13.10
CA ASP A 283 -17.75 50.28 11.72
C ASP A 283 -17.15 49.28 10.71
N ASP A 284 -18.06 48.85 9.82
CA ASP A 284 -17.94 48.18 8.50
C ASP A 284 -17.52 46.69 8.36
#